data_AF-A0A1Q5PPD5-F1
#
_entry.id   AF-A0A1Q5PPD5-F1
#
_cell.length_a   1.000
_cell.length_b   1.000
_cell.length_c   1.000
_cell.angle_alpha   90.00
_cell.angle_beta   90.00
_cell.angle_gamma   90.00
#
_symmetry.space_group_name_H-M   'P 1'
#
loop_
_entity.id
_entity.type
_entity.pdbx_description
1 polymer ?
#
loop_
_entity_poly.entity_id
_entity_poly.type
_entity_poly.pdbx_seq_one_letter_code
_entity_poly.pdbx_strand_id
1 'polypeptide(L)'
;MVEKLTITKGKNPLVIVDVDKIDGPGSVPGTLVETASRLISQEMDELDPLPTAYTLEVGTPGAERELITPRHYRRTLGRLVKIKTKTEGRVSGRLIEVTDTQITVEASGKERQIPLESILSARSRVDLSQTEE
;
A
#
# COMPACT_ATOMS: atom_id res chain seq x y z
N MET A 1 8.19 6.58 5.79
CA MET A 1 9.11 5.42 5.84
C MET A 1 9.25 4.89 4.43
N VAL A 2 10.44 4.44 4.02
CA VAL A 2 10.57 3.70 2.75
C VAL A 2 9.90 2.34 2.92
N GLU A 3 8.92 2.07 2.08
CA GLU A 3 8.12 0.85 2.06
C GLU A 3 8.72 -0.19 1.13
N LYS A 4 9.18 0.26 -0.05
CA LYS A 4 9.70 -0.62 -1.09
C LYS A 4 10.67 0.14 -1.98
N LEU A 5 11.73 -0.56 -2.38
CA LEU A 5 12.69 -0.12 -3.40
C LEU A 5 12.63 -1.10 -4.57
N THR A 6 12.44 -0.60 -5.78
CA THR A 6 12.45 -1.40 -7.01
C THR A 6 13.42 -0.80 -8.01
N ILE A 7 14.29 -1.61 -8.60
CA ILE A 7 15.19 -1.20 -9.67
C ILE A 7 14.86 -2.03 -10.90
N THR A 8 14.48 -1.37 -12.01
CA THR A 8 14.21 -2.07 -13.26
C THR A 8 15.51 -2.45 -13.97
N LYS A 9 15.46 -3.44 -14.86
CA LYS A 9 16.62 -3.83 -15.68
C LYS A 9 16.62 -3.04 -16.98
N GLY A 10 17.79 -2.61 -17.45
CA GLY A 10 17.92 -1.97 -18.77
C GLY A 10 19.09 -0.99 -18.84
N LYS A 11 19.21 -0.32 -19.99
CA LYS A 11 20.26 0.67 -20.26
C LYS A 11 20.10 1.96 -19.45
N ASN A 12 18.86 2.31 -19.10
CA ASN A 12 18.49 3.41 -18.22
C ASN A 12 17.48 2.87 -17.20
N PRO A 13 17.93 2.29 -16.08
CA PRO A 13 17.04 1.71 -15.08
C PRO A 13 16.19 2.79 -14.41
N LEU A 14 15.02 2.38 -13.96
CA LEU A 14 14.12 3.16 -13.13
C LEU A 14 14.30 2.71 -11.68
N VAL A 15 14.62 3.65 -10.80
CA VAL A 15 14.71 3.45 -9.36
C VAL A 15 13.44 3.99 -8.75
N ILE A 16 12.54 3.08 -8.35
CA ILE A 16 11.25 3.43 -7.74
C ILE A 16 11.37 3.26 -6.23
N VAL A 17 11.10 4.33 -5.49
CA VAL A 17 11.04 4.33 -4.03
C VAL A 17 9.62 4.66 -3.59
N ASP A 18 8.95 3.64 -3.04
CA ASP A 18 7.67 3.83 -2.39
C ASP A 18 7.90 4.32 -0.96
N VAL A 19 7.35 5.49 -0.62
CA VAL A 19 7.29 6.00 0.75
C VAL A 19 5.88 5.92 1.30
N ASP A 20 5.75 5.38 2.51
CA ASP A 20 4.47 5.22 3.19
C ASP A 20 4.49 5.68 4.65
N LYS A 21 3.29 5.83 5.23
CA LYS A 21 3.11 6.08 6.67
C LYS A 21 3.59 4.86 7.45
N ILE A 22 4.12 5.11 8.65
CA ILE A 22 4.61 4.05 9.54
C ILE A 22 3.47 3.15 10.02
N ASP A 23 2.28 3.72 10.24
CA ASP A 23 1.04 3.00 10.54
C ASP A 23 -0.19 3.92 10.31
N GLY A 24 -1.37 3.34 10.42
CA GLY A 24 -2.66 4.03 10.45
C GLY A 24 -3.20 4.43 9.06
N PRO A 25 -4.50 4.75 8.96
CA PRO A 25 -5.13 5.07 7.68
C PRO A 25 -4.67 6.40 7.07
N GLY A 26 -5.17 6.65 5.86
CA GLY A 26 -5.01 7.92 5.14
C GLY A 26 -3.87 7.95 4.14
N SER A 27 -3.82 9.02 3.35
CA SER A 27 -2.77 9.22 2.35
C SER A 27 -1.52 9.83 2.98
N VAL A 28 -0.37 9.62 2.33
CA VAL A 28 0.84 10.39 2.62
C VAL A 28 0.65 11.78 2.02
N PRO A 29 0.88 12.88 2.75
CA PRO A 29 0.81 14.23 2.20
C PRO A 29 1.83 14.42 1.07
N GLY A 30 1.44 15.14 0.00
CA GLY A 30 2.32 15.42 -1.13
C GLY A 30 3.63 16.11 -0.72
N THR A 31 3.55 17.06 0.23
CA THR A 31 4.71 17.76 0.78
C THR A 31 5.73 16.83 1.44
N LEU A 32 5.27 15.71 2.03
CA LEU A 32 6.16 14.71 2.61
C LEU A 32 6.85 13.89 1.51
N VAL A 33 6.14 13.57 0.43
CA VAL A 33 6.72 12.89 -0.74
C VAL A 33 7.75 13.78 -1.42
N GLU A 34 7.46 15.07 -1.59
CA GLU A 34 8.41 16.05 -2.14
C GLU A 34 9.68 16.16 -1.28
N THR A 35 9.52 16.22 0.04
CA THR A 35 10.65 16.27 0.98
C THR A 35 11.48 14.98 0.89
N ALA A 36 10.84 13.82 0.88
CA ALA A 36 11.51 12.54 0.73
C ALA A 36 12.24 12.44 -0.61
N SER A 37 11.63 12.90 -1.70
CA SER A 37 12.21 12.91 -3.04
C SER A 37 13.53 13.68 -3.08
N ARG A 38 13.55 14.89 -2.51
CA ARG A 38 14.77 15.72 -2.43
C ARG A 38 15.87 15.05 -1.62
N LEU A 39 15.55 14.52 -0.45
CA LEU A 39 16.52 13.85 0.43
C LEU A 39 17.11 12.60 -0.22
N ILE A 40 16.25 11.77 -0.82
CA ILE A 40 16.71 10.54 -1.50
C ILE A 40 17.56 10.90 -2.71
N SER A 41 17.17 11.90 -3.51
CA SER A 41 17.97 12.35 -4.65
C SER A 41 19.37 12.78 -4.21
N GLN A 42 19.46 13.60 -3.17
CA GLN A 42 20.74 14.07 -2.65
C GLN A 42 21.65 12.92 -2.20
N GLU A 43 21.11 11.95 -1.46
CA GLU A 43 21.87 10.78 -1.02
C GLU A 43 22.30 9.90 -2.21
N MET A 44 21.44 9.76 -3.21
CA MET A 44 21.77 9.01 -4.43
C MET A 44 22.83 9.70 -5.28
N ASP A 45 22.85 11.03 -5.32
CA ASP A 45 23.89 11.82 -5.98
C ASP A 45 25.24 11.72 -5.25
N GLU A 46 25.23 11.68 -3.91
CA GLU A 46 26.46 11.55 -3.11
C GLU A 46 27.07 10.14 -3.18
N LEU A 47 26.22 9.11 -3.08
CA LEU A 47 26.67 7.71 -3.07
C LEU A 47 26.96 7.16 -4.47
N ASP A 48 26.38 7.77 -5.51
CA ASP A 48 26.38 7.31 -6.91
C ASP A 48 26.34 5.77 -7.05
N PRO A 49 25.28 5.11 -6.55
CA PRO A 49 25.31 3.66 -6.33
C PRO A 49 25.19 2.83 -7.62
N LEU A 50 24.87 3.46 -8.76
CA LEU A 50 24.62 2.78 -10.02
C LEU A 50 25.61 3.25 -11.10
N PRO A 51 26.24 2.32 -11.84
CA PRO A 51 27.26 2.66 -12.84
C PRO A 51 26.67 3.26 -14.14
N THR A 52 25.35 3.42 -14.22
CA THR A 52 24.63 3.88 -15.42
C THR A 52 23.65 4.96 -15.03
N ALA A 53 23.38 5.91 -15.93
CA ALA A 53 22.32 6.89 -15.77
C ALA A 53 20.98 6.20 -15.48
N TYR A 54 20.21 6.75 -14.55
CA TYR A 54 18.93 6.21 -14.09
C TYR A 54 17.90 7.33 -13.91
N THR A 55 16.63 6.95 -13.85
CA THR A 55 15.56 7.84 -13.42
C THR A 55 15.14 7.47 -12.01
N LEU A 56 15.02 8.45 -11.12
CA LEU A 56 14.49 8.26 -9.76
C LEU A 56 13.01 8.66 -9.73
N GLU A 57 12.16 7.74 -9.30
CA GLU A 57 10.75 7.98 -9.00
C GLU A 57 10.49 7.76 -7.51
N VAL A 58 10.07 8.82 -6.81
CA VAL A 58 9.67 8.72 -5.40
C VAL A 58 8.18 9.02 -5.30
N GLY A 59 7.44 8.08 -4.73
CA GLY A 59 5.98 8.15 -4.69
C GLY A 59 5.41 7.38 -3.51
N THR A 60 4.09 7.24 -3.47
CA THR A 60 3.42 6.42 -2.46
C THR A 60 3.01 5.09 -3.08
N PRO A 61 2.96 3.98 -2.30
CA PRO A 61 2.52 2.72 -2.86
C PRO A 61 1.10 2.85 -3.38
N GLY A 62 0.87 2.33 -4.59
CA GLY A 62 -0.38 2.46 -5.33
C GLY A 62 -1.64 2.12 -4.53
N ALA A 63 -2.77 2.63 -4.99
CA ALA A 63 -4.05 2.48 -4.31
C ALA A 63 -4.52 1.01 -4.18
N GLU A 64 -4.14 0.16 -5.13
CA GLU A 64 -4.28 -1.28 -5.04
C GLU A 64 -2.97 -1.94 -4.59
N ARG A 65 -3.00 -2.63 -3.46
CA ARG A 65 -1.86 -3.39 -2.93
C ARG A 65 -2.30 -4.67 -2.25
N GLU A 66 -1.37 -5.62 -2.17
CA GLU A 66 -1.58 -6.84 -1.42
C GLU A 66 -1.46 -6.60 0.09
N LEU A 67 -2.36 -7.21 0.86
CA LEU A 67 -2.40 -7.07 2.32
C LEU A 67 -1.79 -8.33 2.93
N ILE A 68 -0.57 -8.18 3.45
CA ILE A 68 0.26 -9.29 3.93
C ILE A 68 0.47 -9.15 5.44
N THR A 69 0.83 -7.96 5.90
CA THR A 69 1.08 -7.69 7.32
C THR A 69 -0.12 -7.00 7.99
N PRO A 70 -0.30 -7.11 9.32
CA PRO A 70 -1.35 -6.38 10.04
C PRO A 70 -1.34 -4.87 9.75
N ARG A 71 -0.16 -4.28 9.58
CA ARG A 71 0.01 -2.88 9.17
C ARG A 71 -0.67 -2.58 7.83
N HIS A 72 -0.60 -3.47 6.84
CA HIS A 72 -1.24 -3.24 5.54
C HIS A 72 -2.76 -3.13 5.70
N TYR A 73 -3.36 -3.94 6.58
CA TYR A 73 -4.77 -3.85 6.89
C TYR A 73 -5.10 -2.51 7.57
N ARG A 74 -4.33 -2.09 8.58
CA ARG A 74 -4.53 -0.78 9.26
C ARG A 74 -4.42 0.40 8.30
N ARG A 75 -3.46 0.39 7.37
CA ARG A 75 -3.34 1.39 6.28
C ARG A 75 -4.56 1.43 5.35
N THR A 76 -5.29 0.32 5.25
CA THR A 76 -6.43 0.12 4.34
C THR A 76 -7.78 0.37 5.01
N LEU A 77 -7.82 0.70 6.30
CA LEU A 77 -9.05 1.09 6.99
C LEU A 77 -9.80 2.19 6.21
N GLY A 78 -11.10 1.99 6.05
CA GLY A 78 -12.01 2.84 5.28
C GLY A 78 -12.02 2.58 3.77
N ARG A 79 -11.18 1.68 3.25
CA ARG A 79 -11.09 1.38 1.80
C ARG A 79 -11.74 0.04 1.46
N LEU A 80 -12.04 -0.15 0.17
CA LEU A 80 -12.50 -1.44 -0.34
C LEU A 80 -11.39 -2.49 -0.29
N VAL A 81 -11.75 -3.70 0.10
CA VAL A 81 -10.88 -4.87 0.13
C VAL A 81 -11.55 -6.04 -0.56
N LYS A 82 -10.74 -6.85 -1.23
CA LYS A 82 -11.13 -8.17 -1.74
C LYS A 82 -10.30 -9.22 -1.05
N ILE A 83 -10.95 -10.10 -0.29
CA ILE A 83 -10.34 -11.10 0.57
C ILE A 83 -10.77 -12.48 0.10
N LYS A 84 -9.83 -13.41 0.03
CA LYS A 84 -10.09 -14.84 -0.13
C LYS A 84 -9.82 -15.51 1.22
N THR A 85 -10.80 -16.22 1.75
CA THR A 85 -10.71 -16.94 3.02
C THR A 85 -10.69 -18.45 2.78
N LYS A 86 -10.21 -19.22 3.78
CA LYS A 86 -10.21 -20.69 3.78
C LYS A 86 -11.63 -21.27 3.80
N THR A 87 -12.54 -20.65 4.53
CA THR A 87 -13.84 -21.20 4.90
C THR A 87 -15.00 -20.63 4.08
N GLU A 88 -15.00 -19.32 3.82
CA GLU A 88 -16.14 -18.61 3.20
C GLU A 88 -15.93 -18.28 1.71
N GLY A 89 -14.77 -18.61 1.14
CA GLY A 89 -14.47 -18.30 -0.25
C GLY A 89 -14.01 -16.85 -0.45
N ARG A 90 -14.79 -16.02 -1.15
CA ARG A 90 -14.39 -14.63 -1.48
C ARG A 90 -15.33 -13.63 -0.81
N VAL A 91 -14.75 -12.70 -0.06
CA VAL A 91 -15.44 -11.56 0.56
C VAL A 91 -14.95 -10.28 -0.11
N SER A 92 -15.87 -9.36 -0.42
CA SER A 92 -15.54 -8.02 -0.92
C SER A 92 -16.39 -7.01 -0.18
N GLY A 93 -15.78 -5.93 0.28
CA GLY A 93 -16.45 -4.93 1.12
C GLY A 93 -15.49 -3.87 1.63
N ARG A 94 -15.98 -2.96 2.46
CA ARG A 94 -15.17 -1.90 3.08
C ARG A 94 -14.56 -2.41 4.38
N LEU A 95 -13.26 -2.24 4.54
CA LEU A 95 -12.57 -2.58 5.79
C LEU A 95 -12.87 -1.50 6.84
N ILE A 96 -13.61 -1.86 7.89
CA ILE A 96 -14.06 -0.90 8.92
C ILE A 96 -13.29 -1.04 10.24
N GLU A 97 -12.70 -2.20 10.50
CA GLU A 97 -11.95 -2.44 11.73
C GLU A 97 -10.79 -3.42 11.50
N VAL A 98 -9.69 -3.22 12.22
CA VAL A 98 -8.53 -4.09 12.24
C VAL A 98 -8.05 -4.23 13.66
N THR A 99 -7.98 -5.47 14.13
CA THR A 99 -7.37 -5.85 15.41
C THR A 99 -6.12 -6.68 15.14
N ASP A 100 -5.45 -7.14 16.20
CA ASP A 100 -4.26 -7.97 16.04
C ASP A 100 -4.56 -9.40 15.58
N THR A 101 -5.80 -9.87 15.70
CA THR A 101 -6.20 -11.25 15.36
C THR A 101 -7.26 -11.34 14.26
N GLN A 102 -8.05 -10.29 14.05
CA GLN A 102 -9.17 -10.28 13.09
C GLN A 102 -9.37 -8.93 12.42
N ILE A 103 -10.06 -8.96 11.27
CA ILE A 103 -10.55 -7.77 10.56
C ILE A 103 -12.07 -7.79 10.46
N THR A 104 -12.69 -6.62 10.47
CA THR A 104 -14.12 -6.46 10.25
C THR A 104 -14.36 -5.77 8.90
N VAL A 105 -15.13 -6.43 8.03
CA VAL A 105 -15.46 -5.95 6.69
C VAL A 105 -16.95 -5.77 6.56
N GLU A 106 -17.38 -4.58 6.17
CA GLU A 106 -18.76 -4.29 5.80
C GLU A 106 -18.98 -4.71 4.33
N ALA A 107 -19.83 -5.72 4.13
CA ALA A 107 -20.21 -6.23 2.81
C ALA A 107 -21.74 -6.23 2.67
N SER A 108 -22.25 -5.42 1.74
CA SER A 108 -23.70 -5.31 1.47
C SER A 108 -24.53 -4.96 2.72
N GLY A 109 -24.05 -4.02 3.53
CA GLY A 109 -24.73 -3.57 4.75
C GLY A 109 -24.70 -4.55 5.92
N LYS A 110 -23.86 -5.59 5.85
CA LYS A 110 -23.61 -6.53 6.95
C LYS A 110 -22.13 -6.53 7.31
N GLU A 111 -21.85 -6.50 8.60
CA GLU A 111 -20.49 -6.66 9.09
C GLU A 111 -20.09 -8.14 9.12
N ARG A 112 -18.87 -8.42 8.68
CA ARG A 112 -18.25 -9.74 8.74
C ARG A 112 -16.91 -9.67 9.43
N GLN A 113 -16.76 -10.46 10.49
CA GLN A 113 -15.48 -10.63 11.17
C GLN A 113 -14.72 -11.81 10.55
N ILE A 114 -13.49 -11.55 10.14
CA ILE A 114 -12.62 -12.53 9.46
C ILE A 114 -11.32 -12.64 10.25
N PRO A 115 -11.01 -13.81 10.86
CA PRO A 115 -9.72 -14.04 11.49
C PRO A 115 -8.59 -13.92 10.49
N LEU A 116 -7.50 -13.22 10.84
CA LEU A 116 -6.35 -13.02 9.95
C LEU A 116 -5.74 -14.35 9.50
N GLU A 117 -5.71 -15.37 10.37
CA GLU A 117 -5.22 -16.72 10.06
C GLU A 117 -6.06 -17.48 9.01
N SER A 118 -7.31 -17.05 8.81
CA SER A 118 -8.23 -17.65 7.84
C SER A 118 -8.06 -17.07 6.43
N ILE A 119 -7.32 -15.95 6.30
CA ILE A 119 -7.11 -15.25 5.04
C ILE A 119 -6.06 -15.98 4.22
N LEU A 120 -6.42 -16.34 2.99
CA LEU A 120 -5.51 -16.92 1.99
C LEU A 120 -4.84 -15.83 1.15
N SER A 121 -5.58 -14.78 0.80
CA SER A 121 -5.04 -13.60 0.15
C SER A 121 -5.98 -12.42 0.33
N ALA A 122 -5.43 -11.21 0.36
CA ALA A 122 -6.21 -10.00 0.46
C ALA A 122 -5.57 -8.87 -0.36
N ARG A 123 -6.40 -8.03 -0.97
CA ARG A 123 -5.94 -6.87 -1.76
C ARG A 123 -6.84 -5.67 -1.51
N SER A 124 -6.25 -4.50 -1.33
CA SER A 124 -7.01 -3.24 -1.39
C SER A 124 -7.49 -2.98 -2.81
N ARG A 125 -8.62 -2.28 -2.93
CA ARG A 125 -9.23 -1.86 -4.18
C ARG A 125 -9.54 -0.37 -4.14
N VAL A 126 -9.45 0.25 -5.31
CA VAL A 126 -9.93 1.62 -5.49
C VAL A 126 -11.45 1.57 -5.54
N ASP A 127 -12.08 2.47 -4.81
CA ASP A 127 -13.51 2.71 -4.92
C ASP A 127 -13.73 3.63 -6.12
N LEU A 128 -14.02 3.04 -7.29
CA LEU A 128 -14.26 3.81 -8.52
C LEU A 128 -15.62 4.52 -8.52
N SER A 129 -16.47 4.28 -7.52
CA SER A 129 -17.69 5.06 -7.26
C SER A 129 -17.42 6.39 -6.55
N GLN A 130 -16.16 6.69 -6.19
CA GLN A 130 -15.72 8.00 -5.70
C GLN A 130 -14.70 8.61 -6.68
N THR A 131 -15.18 8.92 -7.87
CA THR A 131 -14.64 10.03 -8.67
C THR A 131 -15.73 11.11 -8.65
N GLU A 132 -15.33 12.37 -8.51
CA GLU A 132 -16.16 13.57 -8.34
C GLU A 132 -16.45 13.94 -6.87
N GLU A 133 -15.54 14.72 -6.27
CA GLU A 133 -15.78 16.16 -6.06
C GLU A 133 -14.45 16.94 -6.07
#